data_AF-A0A9C7BHY4-F1
#
_entry.id   AF-A0A9C7BHY4-F1
#
_cell.length_a   1.000
_cell.length_b   1.000
_cell.length_c   1.000
_cell.angle_alpha   90.00
_cell.angle_beta   90.00
_cell.angle_gamma   90.00
#
_symmetry.space_group_name_H-M   'P 1'
#
loop_
_entity.id
_entity.type
_entity.pdbx_description
1 polymer ?
#
loop_
_entity_poly.entity_id
_entity_poly.type
_entity_poly.pdbx_seq_one_letter_code
_entity_poly.pdbx_strand_id
1 'polypeptide(L)'
;MKVLYFPWPRVIIGAVIISLGLGLGVAESITRLLPVLAPADRLVPIYSVETPAKKVAISFDAAWGADKTEELLRILEKYKVKTTFFLVDFWMEKYPEMTKKIAAAGHEIGNHSATHPHMAALSQAQIREELTATNKRIKDLTGQDPLLFRPPFGEYNNTLIRTVEDLGMFTIQWDVDSLDWQDLSAAEIAGRVLEQVKPGSIVLFHNNAVHTPEALPGIIAKLQADGYQIVPVSQLIYKDHYYIESHSGRQCPKPGPRPAAGGGAGEVRPE
;
A
#
# COMPACT_ATOMS: atom_id res chain seq x y z
N MET A 1 19.62 -44.82 36.28
CA MET A 1 18.69 -44.07 37.16
C MET A 1 17.27 -44.42 36.73
N LYS A 2 16.41 -44.77 37.69
CA LYS A 2 15.14 -45.49 37.50
C LYS A 2 14.06 -44.63 36.81
N VAL A 3 13.38 -45.25 35.83
CA VAL A 3 12.09 -44.80 35.29
C VAL A 3 10.99 -45.14 36.31
N LEU A 4 10.16 -44.17 36.68
CA LEU A 4 9.01 -44.39 37.56
C LEU A 4 7.72 -44.02 36.82
N TYR A 5 6.97 -45.06 36.51
CA TYR A 5 5.57 -45.08 36.11
C TYR A 5 4.69 -44.73 37.32
N PHE A 6 3.60 -43.98 37.13
CA PHE A 6 2.52 -43.88 38.11
C PHE A 6 1.16 -44.14 37.44
N PRO A 7 0.33 -45.06 38.01
CA PRO A 7 -0.88 -45.57 37.36
C PRO A 7 -2.14 -44.74 37.67
N TRP A 8 -3.08 -44.75 36.72
CA TRP A 8 -4.46 -44.28 36.89
C TRP A 8 -5.30 -45.27 37.72
N PRO A 9 -6.23 -44.81 38.57
CA PRO A 9 -7.26 -45.67 39.12
C PRO A 9 -8.49 -45.71 38.20
N ARG A 10 -8.86 -46.93 37.80
CA ARG A 10 -10.22 -47.30 37.35
C ARG A 10 -11.07 -47.59 38.58
N VAL A 11 -12.23 -46.95 38.72
CA VAL A 11 -13.29 -47.40 39.63
C VAL A 11 -14.68 -47.29 38.96
N ILE A 12 -15.15 -48.47 38.54
CA ILE A 12 -16.47 -49.11 38.71
C ILE A 12 -17.74 -48.49 38.09
N ILE A 13 -18.38 -49.38 37.31
CA ILE A 13 -19.70 -49.41 36.69
C ILE A 13 -20.83 -49.30 37.72
N GLY A 14 -21.84 -48.45 37.45
CA GLY A 14 -23.10 -48.38 38.19
C GLY A 14 -24.28 -48.16 37.25
N ALA A 15 -25.28 -49.02 37.39
CA ALA A 15 -26.39 -49.33 36.48
C ALA A 15 -27.26 -48.16 35.94
N VAL A 16 -27.75 -48.43 34.74
CA VAL A 16 -28.88 -47.84 34.02
C VAL A 16 -30.17 -47.87 34.87
N ILE A 17 -30.86 -46.73 34.97
CA ILE A 17 -32.31 -46.70 35.22
C ILE A 17 -32.97 -46.00 34.03
N ILE A 18 -33.70 -46.80 33.26
CA ILE A 18 -34.65 -46.36 32.23
C ILE A 18 -35.90 -45.87 32.97
N SER A 19 -36.28 -44.61 32.77
CA SER A 19 -37.63 -44.14 33.04
C SER A 19 -38.21 -43.60 31.75
N LEU A 20 -39.09 -44.39 31.13
CA LEU A 20 -39.99 -43.92 30.07
C LEU A 20 -41.10 -43.10 30.73
N GLY A 21 -41.22 -41.84 30.35
CA GLY A 21 -42.37 -40.99 30.64
C GLY A 21 -42.63 -40.08 29.44
N LEU A 22 -43.71 -40.37 28.70
CA LEU A 22 -44.22 -39.52 27.62
C LEU A 22 -44.63 -38.15 28.18
N GLY A 23 -44.12 -37.08 27.56
CA GLY A 23 -44.58 -35.70 27.74
C GLY A 23 -44.25 -34.88 26.50
N LEU A 24 -45.28 -34.50 25.76
CA LEU A 24 -45.24 -33.68 24.53
C LEU A 24 -44.79 -32.24 24.81
N GLY A 25 -43.96 -31.69 23.91
CA GLY A 25 -43.54 -30.27 23.86
C GLY A 25 -42.33 -29.98 24.76
N VAL A 26 -41.18 -29.50 24.29
CA VAL A 26 -40.90 -28.51 23.25
C VAL A 26 -39.54 -28.88 22.65
N ALA A 27 -39.49 -29.15 21.35
CA ALA A 27 -38.22 -29.17 20.62
C ALA A 27 -37.78 -27.71 20.42
N GLU A 28 -37.35 -27.06 21.50
CA GLU A 28 -36.85 -25.69 21.45
C GLU A 28 -35.41 -25.75 20.94
N SER A 29 -35.30 -25.63 19.62
CA SER A 29 -34.23 -24.99 18.87
C SER A 29 -32.99 -24.57 19.68
N ILE A 30 -32.10 -25.52 19.96
CA ILE A 30 -30.68 -25.19 20.22
C ILE A 30 -29.91 -25.43 18.91
N THR A 31 -30.35 -24.77 17.84
CA THR A 31 -29.44 -24.48 16.73
C THR A 31 -28.52 -23.41 17.26
N ARG A 32 -27.38 -23.83 17.81
CA ARG A 32 -26.29 -22.94 18.22
C ARG A 32 -26.06 -21.93 17.10
N LEU A 33 -26.41 -20.66 17.35
CA LEU A 33 -25.81 -19.54 16.64
C LEU A 33 -24.32 -19.60 16.97
N LEU A 34 -23.56 -20.34 16.17
CA LEU A 34 -22.18 -19.97 15.96
C LEU A 34 -22.26 -18.72 15.08
N PRO A 35 -21.83 -17.54 15.53
CA PRO A 35 -21.45 -16.52 14.57
C PRO A 35 -20.37 -17.20 13.71
N VAL A 36 -20.69 -17.47 12.45
CA VAL A 36 -19.65 -17.72 11.46
C VAL A 36 -18.85 -16.43 11.43
N LEU A 37 -17.80 -16.36 12.24
CA LEU A 37 -16.77 -15.34 12.12
C LEU A 37 -16.12 -15.62 10.77
N ALA A 38 -16.71 -15.08 9.70
CA ALA A 38 -16.02 -14.96 8.44
C ALA A 38 -14.71 -14.25 8.77
N PRO A 39 -13.53 -14.82 8.42
CA PRO A 39 -12.28 -14.11 8.60
C PRO A 39 -12.44 -12.75 7.92
N ALA A 40 -12.17 -11.67 8.66
CA ALA A 40 -12.20 -10.35 8.06
C ALA A 40 -11.25 -10.37 6.86
N ASP A 41 -11.77 -10.07 5.66
CA ASP A 41 -10.97 -10.13 4.44
C ASP A 41 -9.67 -9.34 4.65
N ARG A 42 -8.54 -10.00 4.35
CA ARG A 42 -7.23 -9.37 4.42
C ARG A 42 -7.21 -8.21 3.43
N LEU A 43 -7.07 -6.99 3.95
CA LEU A 43 -6.84 -5.81 3.14
C LEU A 43 -5.38 -5.81 2.69
N VAL A 44 -5.16 -5.37 1.46
CA VAL A 44 -3.84 -5.23 0.87
C VAL A 44 -3.69 -3.83 0.27
N PRO A 45 -2.51 -3.21 0.37
CA PRO A 45 -2.23 -1.91 -0.21
C PRO A 45 -2.05 -2.01 -1.74
N ILE A 46 -1.89 -0.86 -2.39
CA ILE A 46 -1.64 -0.78 -3.84
C ILE A 46 -0.16 -1.03 -4.12
N TYR A 47 0.16 -2.16 -4.75
CA TYR A 47 1.51 -2.51 -5.20
C TYR A 47 1.78 -2.08 -6.65
N SER A 48 0.76 -2.17 -7.50
CA SER A 48 0.80 -1.78 -8.92
C SER A 48 -0.61 -1.51 -9.42
N VAL A 49 -0.75 -1.02 -10.65
CA VAL A 49 -2.04 -0.64 -11.25
C VAL A 49 -2.29 -1.42 -12.54
N GLU A 50 -3.52 -1.88 -12.76
CA GLU A 50 -3.97 -2.38 -14.06
C GLU A 50 -4.28 -1.21 -14.98
N THR A 51 -3.49 -1.07 -16.04
CA THR A 51 -3.68 -0.04 -17.06
C THR A 51 -3.05 -0.44 -18.38
N PRO A 52 -3.74 -0.20 -19.52
CA PRO A 52 -3.14 -0.38 -20.83
C PRO A 52 -2.17 0.75 -21.20
N ALA A 53 -2.19 1.87 -20.46
CA ALA A 53 -1.27 2.98 -20.70
C ALA A 53 0.13 2.62 -20.21
N LYS A 54 1.17 2.89 -21.02
CA LYS A 54 2.56 2.80 -20.60
C LYS A 54 2.90 3.91 -19.60
N LYS A 55 2.39 3.81 -18.38
CA LYS A 55 2.67 4.68 -17.25
C LYS A 55 3.33 3.88 -16.14
N VAL A 56 4.30 4.47 -15.48
CA VAL A 56 4.97 3.92 -14.30
C VAL A 56 5.20 5.04 -13.29
N ALA A 57 5.31 4.69 -12.03
CA ALA A 57 5.73 5.63 -11.00
C ALA A 57 7.12 5.25 -10.48
N ILE A 58 8.03 6.20 -10.47
CA ILE A 58 9.25 6.12 -9.66
C ILE A 58 8.93 6.81 -8.33
N SER A 59 9.43 6.27 -7.23
CA SER A 59 9.20 6.85 -5.90
C SER A 59 10.44 6.73 -5.02
N PHE A 60 10.59 7.68 -4.09
CA PHE A 60 11.72 7.73 -3.17
C PHE A 60 11.23 7.77 -1.73
N ASP A 61 11.72 6.86 -0.90
CA ASP A 61 11.53 6.93 0.54
C ASP A 61 12.68 7.73 1.16
N ALA A 62 12.35 8.65 2.07
CA ALA A 62 13.31 9.50 2.75
C ALA A 62 13.11 9.45 4.27
N ALA A 63 13.86 8.57 4.90
CA ALA A 63 13.96 8.45 6.36
C ALA A 63 15.34 8.93 6.87
N TRP A 64 16.41 8.83 6.09
CA TRP A 64 17.77 9.19 6.53
C TRP A 64 18.55 9.90 5.44
N GLY A 65 19.39 10.87 5.83
CA GLY A 65 20.29 11.58 4.91
C GLY A 65 19.58 12.43 3.84
N ALA A 66 20.29 13.40 3.28
CA ALA A 66 19.76 14.25 2.21
C ALA A 66 20.84 14.63 1.18
N ASP A 67 22.04 14.03 1.29
CA ASP A 67 23.22 14.38 0.51
C ASP A 67 23.06 14.07 -0.98
N LYS A 68 22.26 13.07 -1.34
CA LYS A 68 21.95 12.73 -2.73
C LYS A 68 20.71 13.44 -3.28
N THR A 69 19.86 14.00 -2.41
CA THR A 69 18.54 14.51 -2.81
C THR A 69 18.64 15.67 -3.81
N GLU A 70 19.58 16.61 -3.62
CA GLU A 70 19.78 17.71 -4.57
C GLU A 70 20.20 17.20 -5.97
N GLU A 71 21.02 16.15 -6.03
CA GLU A 71 21.43 15.54 -7.29
C GLU A 71 20.28 14.81 -7.97
N LEU A 72 19.48 14.06 -7.20
CA LEU A 72 18.26 13.41 -7.69
C LEU A 72 17.29 14.45 -8.29
N LEU A 73 17.08 15.58 -7.63
CA LEU A 73 16.23 16.66 -8.15
C LEU A 73 16.75 17.21 -9.48
N ARG A 74 18.06 17.44 -9.62
CA ARG A 74 18.68 17.88 -10.89
C ARG A 74 18.50 16.85 -12.00
N ILE A 75 18.63 15.56 -11.69
CA ILE A 75 18.41 14.47 -12.66
C ILE A 75 16.95 14.47 -13.11
N LEU A 76 16.01 14.48 -12.16
CA LEU A 76 14.57 14.48 -12.46
C LEU A 76 14.16 15.70 -13.29
N GLU A 77 14.70 16.88 -12.98
CA GLU A 77 14.50 18.10 -13.76
C GLU A 77 15.04 17.97 -15.20
N LYS A 78 16.28 17.47 -15.36
CA LYS A 78 16.90 17.25 -16.67
C LYS A 78 16.03 16.37 -17.58
N TYR A 79 15.43 15.32 -17.01
CA TYR A 79 14.55 14.41 -17.75
C TYR A 79 13.07 14.81 -17.75
N LYS A 80 12.72 15.97 -17.16
CA LYS A 80 11.36 16.51 -17.05
C LYS A 80 10.38 15.53 -16.37
N VAL A 81 10.86 14.80 -15.37
CA VAL A 81 10.07 13.83 -14.60
C VAL A 81 9.58 14.48 -13.32
N LYS A 82 8.29 14.32 -13.02
CA LYS A 82 7.71 14.54 -11.70
C LYS A 82 7.36 13.19 -11.08
N THR A 83 7.55 13.08 -9.77
CA THR A 83 7.66 11.81 -9.05
C THR A 83 7.13 12.01 -7.62
N THR A 84 7.02 10.93 -6.86
CA THR A 84 6.56 10.96 -5.46
C THR A 84 7.73 10.73 -4.49
N PHE A 85 7.85 11.58 -3.46
CA PHE A 85 8.75 11.38 -2.33
C PHE A 85 7.94 11.08 -1.07
N PHE A 86 8.14 9.93 -0.44
CA PHE A 86 7.52 9.58 0.84
C PHE A 86 8.46 10.02 1.96
N LEU A 87 8.04 11.02 2.74
CA LEU A 87 8.89 11.68 3.73
C LEU A 87 8.45 11.38 5.16
N VAL A 88 9.41 11.09 6.03
CA VAL A 88 9.20 10.95 7.48
C VAL A 88 9.21 12.33 8.15
N ASP A 89 8.39 12.56 9.19
CA ASP A 89 8.33 13.86 9.88
C ASP A 89 9.69 14.29 10.44
N PHE A 90 10.40 13.43 11.17
CA PHE A 90 11.71 13.80 11.72
C PHE A 90 12.75 14.13 10.62
N TRP A 91 12.59 13.55 9.42
CA TRP A 91 13.44 13.91 8.28
C TRP A 91 13.12 15.31 7.79
N MET A 92 11.84 15.65 7.69
CA MET A 92 11.38 17.00 7.31
C MET A 92 11.73 18.05 8.37
N GLU A 93 11.74 17.69 9.65
CA GLU A 93 12.22 18.56 10.73
C GLU A 93 13.72 18.87 10.58
N LYS A 94 14.53 17.86 10.23
CA LYS A 94 15.96 18.02 10.02
C LYS A 94 16.30 18.73 8.70
N TYR A 95 15.51 18.52 7.65
CA TYR A 95 15.74 19.04 6.31
C TYR A 95 14.53 19.81 5.74
N PRO A 96 14.07 20.88 6.42
CA PRO A 96 12.85 21.60 6.02
C PRO A 96 13.03 22.32 4.69
N GLU A 97 14.22 22.87 4.42
CA GLU A 97 14.50 23.53 3.15
C GLU A 97 14.58 22.54 1.99
N MET A 98 15.10 21.33 2.21
CA MET A 98 15.07 20.28 1.18
C MET A 98 13.64 19.84 0.89
N THR A 99 12.81 19.69 1.92
CA THR A 99 11.38 19.38 1.78
C THR A 99 10.67 20.41 0.91
N LYS A 100 10.89 21.71 1.20
CA LYS A 100 10.36 22.82 0.40
C LYS A 100 10.87 22.78 -1.03
N LYS A 101 12.16 22.49 -1.25
CA LYS A 101 12.74 22.37 -2.60
C LYS A 101 12.10 21.24 -3.41
N ILE A 102 11.90 20.06 -2.81
CA ILE A 102 11.23 18.92 -3.47
C ILE A 102 9.83 19.35 -3.93
N ALA A 103 9.05 19.97 -3.05
CA ALA A 103 7.71 20.45 -3.36
C ALA A 103 7.70 21.59 -4.40
N ALA A 104 8.60 22.57 -4.28
CA ALA A 104 8.73 23.70 -5.21
C ALA A 104 9.18 23.24 -6.62
N ALA A 105 9.94 22.15 -6.69
CA ALA A 105 10.25 21.48 -7.94
C ALA A 105 9.03 20.72 -8.52
N GLY A 106 7.86 20.75 -7.89
CA GLY A 106 6.62 20.17 -8.40
C GLY A 106 6.52 18.66 -8.21
N HIS A 107 7.32 18.07 -7.31
CA HIS A 107 7.16 16.67 -6.94
C HIS A 107 6.03 16.50 -5.91
N GLU A 108 5.39 15.34 -5.96
CA GLU A 108 4.37 14.95 -4.99
C GLU A 108 5.03 14.53 -3.67
N ILE A 109 4.48 14.98 -2.56
CA ILE A 109 4.90 14.56 -1.22
C ILE A 109 3.90 13.55 -0.65
N GLY A 110 4.38 12.34 -0.36
CA GLY A 110 3.67 11.30 0.37
C GLY A 110 4.10 11.24 1.84
N ASN A 111 3.25 10.65 2.67
CA ASN A 111 3.49 10.42 4.09
C ASN A 111 4.26 9.10 4.31
N HIS A 112 5.30 9.13 5.14
CA HIS A 112 6.06 7.94 5.54
C HIS A 112 6.15 7.75 7.06
N SER A 113 5.06 8.05 7.79
CA SER A 113 4.95 8.14 9.26
C SER A 113 5.76 9.29 9.89
N ALA A 114 5.64 9.46 11.20
CA ALA A 114 6.33 10.53 11.92
C ALA A 114 7.66 10.06 12.48
N THR A 115 7.69 8.84 13.04
CA THR A 115 8.84 8.29 13.77
C THR A 115 9.44 7.03 13.12
N HIS A 116 8.94 6.62 11.96
CA HIS A 116 9.33 5.39 11.25
C HIS A 116 9.18 4.08 12.08
N PRO A 117 8.04 3.85 12.78
CA PRO A 117 7.85 2.67 13.60
C PRO A 117 7.35 1.46 12.78
N HIS A 118 7.33 0.28 13.41
CA HIS A 118 6.59 -0.89 12.91
C HIS A 118 5.07 -0.62 13.00
N MET A 119 4.51 0.07 12.00
CA MET A 119 3.14 0.59 12.01
C MET A 119 2.07 -0.49 12.26
N ALA A 120 2.31 -1.73 11.81
CA ALA A 120 1.38 -2.85 12.02
C ALA A 120 1.30 -3.33 13.48
N ALA A 121 2.25 -2.94 14.34
CA ALA A 121 2.24 -3.27 15.77
C ALA A 121 1.56 -2.20 16.63
N LEU A 122 1.18 -1.07 16.06
CA LEU A 122 0.58 0.06 16.77
C LEU A 122 -0.94 -0.09 16.90
N SER A 123 -1.50 0.57 17.93
CA SER A 123 -2.94 0.76 18.04
C SER A 123 -3.46 1.75 16.96
N GLN A 124 -4.76 1.69 16.65
CA GLN A 124 -5.39 2.64 15.71
C GLN A 124 -5.15 4.12 16.09
N ALA A 125 -5.17 4.45 17.38
CA ALA A 125 -4.93 5.81 17.85
C ALA A 125 -3.49 6.26 17.57
N GLN A 126 -2.51 5.41 17.86
CA GLN A 126 -1.10 5.67 17.56
C GLN A 126 -0.83 5.78 16.06
N ILE A 127 -1.46 4.92 15.25
CA ILE A 127 -1.37 5.01 13.78
C ILE A 127 -1.90 6.37 13.30
N ARG A 128 -3.07 6.79 13.81
CA ARG A 128 -3.65 8.09 13.45
C ARG A 128 -2.76 9.25 13.87
N GLU A 129 -2.12 9.18 15.03
CA GLU A 129 -1.16 10.19 15.50
C GLU A 129 0.05 10.30 14.56
N GLU A 130 0.70 9.18 14.24
CA GLU A 130 1.81 9.12 13.29
C GLU A 130 1.43 9.71 11.92
N LEU A 131 0.24 9.38 11.40
CA LEU A 131 -0.21 9.87 10.11
C LEU A 131 -0.55 11.37 10.13
N THR A 132 -1.30 11.81 11.15
CA THR A 132 -1.79 13.20 11.20
C THR A 132 -0.70 14.21 11.54
N ALA A 133 0.27 13.84 12.38
CA ALA A 133 1.45 14.66 12.65
C ALA A 133 2.25 14.92 11.36
N THR A 134 2.55 13.85 10.60
CA THR A 134 3.28 13.95 9.33
C THR A 134 2.47 14.71 8.27
N ASN A 135 1.15 14.48 8.18
CA ASN A 135 0.29 15.25 7.27
C ASN A 135 0.35 16.75 7.55
N LYS A 136 0.28 17.12 8.83
CA LYS A 136 0.40 18.52 9.25
C LYS A 136 1.76 19.10 8.87
N ARG A 137 2.86 18.37 9.10
CA ARG A 137 4.21 18.81 8.70
C ARG A 137 4.31 19.07 7.20
N ILE A 138 3.82 18.14 6.38
CA ILE A 138 3.82 18.26 4.92
C ILE A 138 3.05 19.51 4.51
N LYS A 139 1.85 19.71 5.06
CA LYS A 139 1.02 20.88 4.77
C LYS A 139 1.69 22.18 5.16
N ASP A 140 2.26 22.26 6.35
CA ASP A 140 2.91 23.46 6.86
C ASP A 140 4.14 23.85 6.04
N LEU A 141 4.95 22.88 5.60
CA LEU A 141 6.17 23.14 4.85
C LEU A 141 5.91 23.40 3.36
N THR A 142 4.91 22.74 2.77
CA THR A 142 4.80 22.63 1.31
C THR A 142 3.47 23.15 0.74
N GLY A 143 2.45 23.32 1.59
CA GLY A 143 1.08 23.60 1.16
C GLY A 143 0.34 22.40 0.57
N GLN A 144 1.00 21.25 0.34
CA GLN A 144 0.38 20.03 -0.16
C GLN A 144 -0.39 19.29 0.94
N ASP A 145 -1.56 18.74 0.60
CA ASP A 145 -2.26 17.77 1.43
C ASP A 145 -1.90 16.37 0.92
N PRO A 146 -1.15 15.55 1.68
CA PRO A 146 -0.69 14.26 1.19
C PRO A 146 -1.87 13.29 1.02
N LEU A 147 -2.00 12.75 -0.19
CA LEU A 147 -3.02 11.75 -0.54
C LEU A 147 -2.54 10.31 -0.26
N LEU A 148 -1.23 10.12 -0.13
CA LEU A 148 -0.59 8.82 -0.17
C LEU A 148 0.19 8.58 1.12
N PHE A 149 0.13 7.34 1.62
CA PHE A 149 0.95 6.86 2.71
C PHE A 149 1.67 5.57 2.29
N ARG A 150 2.95 5.47 2.61
CA ARG A 150 3.71 4.22 2.49
C ARG A 150 4.14 3.79 3.90
N PRO A 151 3.85 2.56 4.34
CA PRO A 151 4.27 2.10 5.65
C PRO A 151 5.79 1.87 5.70
N PRO A 152 6.47 2.32 6.77
CA PRO A 152 7.83 1.88 7.08
C PRO A 152 7.99 0.37 6.98
N PHE A 153 9.13 -0.07 6.44
CA PHE A 153 9.48 -1.49 6.26
C PHE A 153 8.50 -2.31 5.40
N GLY A 154 7.50 -1.66 4.77
CA GLY A 154 6.45 -2.33 4.02
C GLY A 154 5.48 -3.14 4.90
N GLU A 155 5.43 -2.91 6.21
CA GLU A 155 4.60 -3.67 7.13
C GLU A 155 3.18 -3.10 7.26
N TYR A 156 2.16 -3.96 7.17
CA TYR A 156 0.77 -3.53 7.29
C TYR A 156 -0.15 -4.61 7.86
N ASN A 157 -1.30 -4.17 8.36
CA ASN A 157 -2.43 -5.01 8.70
C ASN A 157 -3.75 -4.28 8.36
N ASN A 158 -4.88 -4.94 8.58
CA ASN A 158 -6.19 -4.35 8.29
C ASN A 158 -6.47 -3.08 9.12
N THR A 159 -5.98 -3.00 10.36
CA THR A 159 -6.15 -1.82 11.22
C THR A 159 -5.44 -0.61 10.61
N LEU A 160 -4.20 -0.79 10.14
CA LEU A 160 -3.44 0.26 9.48
C LEU A 160 -4.13 0.74 8.21
N ILE A 161 -4.48 -0.18 7.30
CA ILE A 161 -5.09 0.19 6.01
C ILE A 161 -6.41 0.94 6.23
N ARG A 162 -7.28 0.45 7.12
CA ARG A 162 -8.54 1.15 7.45
C ARG A 162 -8.31 2.53 8.04
N THR A 163 -7.30 2.68 8.90
CA THR A 163 -7.00 4.00 9.51
C THR A 163 -6.49 5.00 8.46
N VAL A 164 -5.73 4.53 7.47
CA VAL A 164 -5.28 5.34 6.33
C VAL A 164 -6.48 5.73 5.46
N GLU A 165 -7.38 4.79 5.15
CA GLU A 165 -8.62 5.04 4.41
C GLU A 165 -9.57 6.01 5.14
N ASP A 166 -9.71 5.89 6.46
CA ASP A 166 -10.50 6.81 7.31
C ASP A 166 -9.96 8.25 7.28
N LEU A 167 -8.68 8.43 6.95
CA LEU A 167 -8.05 9.73 6.76
C LEU A 167 -8.15 10.22 5.30
N GLY A 168 -8.83 9.49 4.42
CA GLY A 168 -8.98 9.82 3.00
C GLY A 168 -7.71 9.59 2.18
N MET A 169 -6.79 8.76 2.68
CA MET A 169 -5.50 8.49 2.03
C MET A 169 -5.46 7.08 1.44
N PHE A 170 -4.48 6.83 0.56
CA PHE A 170 -4.23 5.51 -0.04
C PHE A 170 -2.94 4.91 0.52
N THR A 171 -2.98 3.62 0.86
CA THR A 171 -1.77 2.88 1.27
C THR A 171 -1.05 2.34 0.04
N ILE A 172 0.21 2.73 -0.14
CA ILE A 172 1.03 2.46 -1.31
C ILE A 172 2.21 1.56 -0.93
N GLN A 173 2.52 0.58 -1.78
CA GLN A 173 3.72 -0.25 -1.76
C GLN A 173 4.48 -0.09 -3.10
N TRP A 174 5.17 -1.13 -3.54
CA TRP A 174 5.89 -1.21 -4.80
C TRP A 174 5.89 -2.66 -5.31
N ASP A 175 5.72 -2.86 -6.61
CA ASP A 175 5.93 -4.17 -7.25
C ASP A 175 7.37 -4.33 -7.76
N VAL A 176 8.10 -3.23 -7.94
CA VAL A 176 9.51 -3.24 -8.37
C VAL A 176 10.38 -2.60 -7.31
N ASP A 177 11.24 -3.41 -6.68
CA ASP A 177 12.22 -2.95 -5.70
C ASP A 177 13.59 -2.80 -6.36
N SER A 178 14.16 -1.59 -6.31
CA SER A 178 15.51 -1.33 -6.84
C SER A 178 16.61 -2.00 -6.02
N LEU A 179 16.35 -2.29 -4.73
CA LEU A 179 17.36 -2.73 -3.75
C LEU A 179 18.57 -1.78 -3.64
N ASP A 180 18.38 -0.49 -3.93
CA ASP A 180 19.43 0.52 -3.94
C ASP A 180 20.05 0.84 -2.57
N TRP A 181 19.40 0.39 -1.50
CA TRP A 181 19.92 0.41 -0.14
C TRP A 181 20.95 -0.70 0.12
N GLN A 182 21.09 -1.68 -0.77
CA GLN A 182 22.16 -2.67 -0.75
C GLN A 182 23.40 -2.14 -1.47
N ASP A 183 24.52 -2.84 -1.32
CA ASP A 183 25.79 -2.52 -1.98
C ASP A 183 25.79 -2.98 -3.45
N LEU A 184 24.78 -2.55 -4.22
CA LEU A 184 24.65 -2.83 -5.64
C LEU A 184 25.26 -1.70 -6.47
N SER A 185 25.88 -2.06 -7.59
CA SER A 185 26.33 -1.09 -8.58
C SER A 185 25.14 -0.43 -9.29
N ALA A 186 25.38 0.75 -9.87
CA ALA A 186 24.36 1.45 -10.65
C ALA A 186 23.79 0.61 -11.82
N ALA A 187 24.63 -0.22 -12.45
CA ALA A 187 24.22 -1.11 -13.54
C ALA A 187 23.30 -2.24 -13.05
N GLU A 188 23.59 -2.83 -11.89
CA GLU A 188 22.74 -3.86 -11.28
C GLU A 188 21.38 -3.29 -10.86
N ILE A 189 21.37 -2.10 -10.24
CA ILE A 189 20.14 -1.36 -9.92
C ILE A 189 19.32 -1.13 -11.19
N ALA A 190 19.95 -0.62 -12.26
CA ALA A 190 19.26 -0.32 -13.50
C ALA A 190 18.71 -1.58 -14.19
N GLY A 191 19.51 -2.65 -14.30
CA GLY A 191 19.09 -3.92 -14.88
C GLY A 191 17.89 -4.51 -14.15
N ARG A 192 17.97 -4.56 -12.81
CA ARG A 192 16.89 -5.07 -11.96
C ARG A 192 15.57 -4.33 -12.16
N VAL A 193 15.61 -3.00 -12.23
CA VAL A 193 14.40 -2.19 -12.44
C VAL A 193 13.84 -2.41 -13.85
N LEU A 194 14.69 -2.29 -14.87
CA LEU A 194 14.26 -2.36 -16.27
C LEU A 194 13.75 -3.75 -16.69
N GLU A 195 14.21 -4.82 -16.05
CA GLU A 195 13.73 -6.19 -16.30
C GLU A 195 12.33 -6.46 -15.72
N GLN A 196 11.95 -5.74 -14.65
CA GLN A 196 10.70 -6.00 -13.92
C GLN A 196 9.57 -5.02 -14.26
N VAL A 197 9.92 -3.81 -14.70
CA VAL A 197 8.95 -2.76 -14.97
C VAL A 197 7.97 -3.18 -16.09
N LYS A 198 6.68 -2.98 -15.80
CA LYS A 198 5.55 -3.15 -16.72
C LYS A 198 4.59 -1.98 -16.58
N PRO A 199 3.62 -1.80 -17.50
CA PRO A 199 2.58 -0.79 -17.34
C PRO A 199 1.90 -0.90 -15.98
N GLY A 200 1.84 0.23 -15.26
CA GLY A 200 1.27 0.31 -13.93
C GLY A 200 2.21 0.01 -12.76
N SER A 201 3.50 -0.26 -13.01
CA SER A 201 4.47 -0.50 -11.93
C SER A 201 4.73 0.74 -11.08
N ILE A 202 4.95 0.50 -9.79
CA ILE A 202 5.44 1.46 -8.80
C ILE A 202 6.82 0.99 -8.35
N VAL A 203 7.84 1.81 -8.60
CA VAL A 203 9.25 1.49 -8.33
C VAL A 203 9.71 2.19 -7.05
N LEU A 204 10.33 1.44 -6.14
CA LEU A 204 10.94 1.97 -4.91
C LEU A 204 12.44 2.27 -5.10
N PHE A 205 12.84 3.45 -4.65
CA PHE A 205 14.22 3.87 -4.39
C PHE A 205 14.30 4.59 -3.04
N HIS A 206 15.52 4.90 -2.59
CA HIS A 206 15.79 5.70 -1.40
C HIS A 206 16.52 6.99 -1.77
N ASN A 207 16.19 8.08 -1.07
CA ASN A 207 16.70 9.42 -1.39
C ASN A 207 18.20 9.63 -1.10
N ASN A 208 18.83 8.70 -0.39
CA ASN A 208 20.23 8.76 0.06
C ASN A 208 21.09 7.59 -0.43
N ALA A 209 20.52 6.68 -1.23
CA ALA A 209 21.23 5.52 -1.74
C ALA A 209 22.41 5.94 -2.63
N VAL A 210 23.58 5.33 -2.41
CA VAL A 210 24.86 5.78 -2.94
C VAL A 210 24.88 5.80 -4.46
N HIS A 211 24.40 4.72 -5.09
CA HIS A 211 24.45 4.53 -6.54
C HIS A 211 23.16 4.90 -7.28
N THR A 212 22.12 5.33 -6.57
CA THR A 212 20.84 5.75 -7.19
C THR A 212 21.00 6.95 -8.13
N PRO A 213 21.74 8.02 -7.80
CA PRO A 213 21.99 9.12 -8.74
C PRO A 213 22.71 8.69 -10.03
N GLU A 214 23.56 7.67 -9.95
CA GLU A 214 24.27 7.12 -11.11
C GLU A 214 23.37 6.22 -11.97
N ALA A 215 22.51 5.41 -11.37
CA ALA A 215 21.61 4.49 -12.06
C ALA A 215 20.42 5.21 -12.73
N LEU A 216 19.86 6.20 -12.04
CA LEU A 216 18.57 6.82 -12.38
C LEU A 216 18.53 7.43 -13.81
N PRO A 217 19.58 8.13 -14.31
CA PRO A 217 19.58 8.64 -15.68
C PRO A 217 19.35 7.57 -16.75
N GLY A 218 20.01 6.41 -16.63
CA GLY A 218 19.87 5.31 -17.59
C GLY A 218 18.49 4.69 -17.55
N ILE A 219 17.93 4.52 -16.35
CA ILE A 219 16.57 4.00 -16.12
C ILE A 219 15.54 4.93 -16.76
N ILE A 220 15.58 6.23 -16.45
CA ILE A 220 14.62 7.21 -16.98
C ILE A 220 14.71 7.27 -18.50
N ALA A 221 15.92 7.36 -19.05
CA ALA A 221 16.13 7.44 -20.49
C ALA A 221 15.57 6.19 -21.21
N LYS A 222 15.81 5.00 -20.67
CA LYS A 222 15.30 3.75 -21.27
C LYS A 222 13.78 3.67 -21.19
N LEU A 223 13.18 3.99 -20.04
CA LEU A 223 11.72 3.98 -19.88
C LEU A 223 11.05 4.96 -20.86
N GLN A 224 11.57 6.19 -20.97
CA GLN A 224 11.06 7.17 -21.92
C GLN A 224 11.22 6.71 -23.38
N ALA A 225 12.37 6.11 -23.73
CA ALA A 225 12.61 5.55 -25.07
C ALA A 225 11.64 4.40 -25.41
N ASP A 226 11.25 3.61 -24.42
CA ASP A 226 10.27 2.53 -24.56
C ASP A 226 8.81 3.03 -24.59
N GLY A 227 8.61 4.34 -24.50
CA GLY A 227 7.32 5.00 -24.55
C GLY A 227 6.59 5.06 -23.21
N TYR A 228 7.29 4.82 -22.09
CA TYR A 228 6.70 5.04 -20.76
C TYR A 228 6.65 6.51 -20.38
N GLN A 229 5.54 6.91 -19.79
CA GLN A 229 5.42 8.13 -19.01
C GLN A 229 5.71 7.83 -17.55
N ILE A 230 6.67 8.54 -16.96
CA ILE A 230 6.95 8.48 -15.53
C ILE A 230 6.11 9.56 -14.85
N VAL A 231 5.24 9.15 -13.93
CA VAL A 231 4.26 10.02 -13.28
C VAL A 231 4.31 9.86 -11.75
N PRO A 232 3.87 10.87 -10.97
CA PRO A 232 3.61 10.70 -9.55
C PRO A 232 2.59 9.57 -9.31
N VAL A 233 2.69 8.88 -8.19
CA VAL A 233 1.84 7.74 -7.84
C VAL A 233 0.35 8.11 -7.87
N SER A 234 -0.05 9.30 -7.41
CA SER A 234 -1.47 9.71 -7.45
C SER A 234 -2.03 9.95 -8.86
N GLN A 235 -1.16 10.06 -9.87
CA GLN A 235 -1.54 10.13 -11.28
C GLN A 235 -1.55 8.74 -11.95
N LEU A 236 -1.00 7.72 -11.27
CA LEU A 236 -1.02 6.34 -11.72
C LEU A 236 -2.25 5.59 -11.18
N ILE A 237 -2.60 5.78 -9.91
CA ILE A 237 -3.67 5.03 -9.23
C ILE A 237 -5.08 5.53 -9.60
N TYR A 238 -6.05 4.63 -9.51
CA TYR A 238 -7.48 4.97 -9.50
C TYR A 238 -7.88 5.47 -8.11
N LYS A 239 -8.71 6.52 -8.06
CA LYS A 239 -9.19 7.10 -6.78
C LYS A 239 -10.61 6.66 -6.42
N ASP A 240 -11.34 6.16 -7.41
CA ASP A 240 -12.69 5.65 -7.30
C ASP A 240 -12.87 4.45 -8.23
N HIS A 241 -13.99 3.73 -8.07
CA HIS A 241 -14.38 2.61 -8.92
C HIS A 241 -13.25 1.59 -9.19
N TYR A 242 -12.56 1.13 -8.14
CA TYR A 242 -11.54 0.09 -8.24
C TYR A 242 -11.75 -1.02 -7.19
N TYR A 243 -11.03 -2.12 -7.37
CA TYR A 243 -10.71 -3.09 -6.31
C TYR A 243 -9.21 -3.33 -6.29
N ILE A 244 -8.71 -3.92 -5.20
CA ILE A 244 -7.34 -4.39 -5.10
C ILE A 244 -7.38 -5.92 -5.04
N GLU A 245 -6.64 -6.58 -5.93
CA GLU A 245 -6.48 -8.02 -5.93
C GLU A 245 -5.76 -8.49 -4.66
N SER A 246 -6.41 -9.33 -3.86
CA SER A 246 -5.89 -9.76 -2.54
C SER A 246 -4.57 -10.52 -2.60
N HIS A 247 -4.26 -11.19 -3.72
CA HIS A 247 -3.03 -11.98 -3.88
C HIS A 247 -1.83 -11.18 -4.39
N SER A 248 -2.06 -10.09 -5.14
CA SER A 248 -1.00 -9.34 -5.85
C SER A 248 -0.86 -7.91 -5.34
N GLY A 249 -1.89 -7.37 -4.67
CA GLY A 249 -1.97 -5.95 -4.36
C GLY A 249 -2.18 -5.08 -5.61
N ARG A 250 -2.53 -5.68 -6.75
CA ARG A 250 -2.75 -4.93 -7.99
C ARG A 250 -4.10 -4.22 -7.95
N GLN A 251 -4.09 -2.92 -8.19
CA GLN A 251 -5.29 -2.11 -8.26
C GLN A 251 -5.93 -2.23 -9.65
N CYS A 252 -7.16 -2.72 -9.71
CA CYS A 252 -7.86 -2.97 -10.95
C CYS A 252 -9.12 -2.09 -11.05
N PRO A 253 -9.39 -1.48 -12.22
CA PRO A 253 -10.61 -0.70 -12.41
C PRO A 253 -11.83 -1.64 -12.35
N LYS A 254 -12.88 -1.23 -11.64
CA LYS A 254 -14.19 -1.86 -11.71
C LYS A 254 -14.90 -1.32 -12.96
N PRO A 255 -15.49 -2.19 -13.79
CA PRO A 255 -16.42 -1.73 -14.82
C PRO A 255 -17.51 -0.90 -14.14
N GLY A 256 -17.72 0.33 -14.59
CA GLY A 256 -18.87 1.12 -14.18
C GLY A 256 -20.18 0.40 -14.53
N PRO A 257 -21.32 0.77 -13.91
CA PRO A 257 -22.61 0.27 -14.36
C PRO A 257 -22.78 0.56 -15.85
N ARG A 258 -23.00 -0.49 -16.65
CA ARG A 258 -23.28 -0.36 -18.08
C ARG A 258 -24.49 0.58 -18.22
N PRO A 259 -24.44 1.67 -19.01
CA PRO A 259 -25.60 2.54 -19.16
C PRO A 259 -26.78 1.67 -19.59
N ALA A 260 -27.92 1.83 -18.90
CA ALA A 260 -29.15 1.12 -19.25
C ALA A 260 -29.38 1.32 -20.74
N ALA A 261 -29.55 0.22 -21.49
CA ALA A 261 -29.84 0.28 -22.91
C ALA A 261 -31.05 1.20 -23.09
N GLY A 262 -30.83 2.40 -23.65
CA GLY A 262 -31.88 3.36 -23.90
C GLY A 262 -32.97 2.68 -24.70
N GLY A 263 -34.18 2.63 -24.13
CA GLY A 263 -35.35 2.10 -24.80
C GLY A 263 -35.49 2.75 -26.16
N GLY A 264 -35.55 1.94 -27.20
CA GLY A 264 -35.68 2.39 -28.57
C GLY A 264 -36.85 3.35 -28.70
N ALA A 265 -36.56 4.60 -29.04
CA ALA A 265 -37.57 5.52 -29.53
C ALA A 265 -38.08 4.96 -30.85
N GLY A 266 -39.37 4.64 -30.88
CA GLY A 266 -40.08 4.15 -32.05
C GLY A 266 -39.94 5.12 -33.22
N GLU A 267 -39.54 4.55 -34.36
CA GLU A 267 -39.47 5.21 -35.65
C GLU A 267 -40.91 5.51 -36.12
N VAL A 268 -41.33 6.78 -36.05
CA VAL A 268 -42.60 7.24 -36.61
C VAL A 268 -42.38 7.45 -38.12
N ARG A 269 -43.02 6.63 -38.95
CA ARG A 269 -43.06 6.81 -40.41
C ARG A 269 -44.04 7.94 -40.77
N PRO A 270 -43.70 8.82 -41.73
CA PRO A 270 -44.64 9.78 -42.27
C PRO A 270 -45.54 9.13 -43.33
N GLU A 271 -46.81 9.54 -43.37
CA GLU A 271 -47.73 9.42 -44.51
C GLU A 271 -47.54 10.58 -45.49
#